data_AF-A0A6P0VH44-F1
#
_entry.id   AF-A0A6P0VH44-F1
#
_cell.length_a   1.000
_cell.length_b   1.000
_cell.length_c   1.000
_cell.angle_alpha   90.00
_cell.angle_beta   90.00
_cell.angle_gamma   90.00
#
_symmetry.space_group_name_H-M   'P 1'
#
loop_
_entity.id
_entity.type
_entity.pdbx_description
1 polymer ?
#
loop_
_entity_poly.entity_id
_entity_poly.type
_entity_poly.pdbx_seq_one_letter_code
_entity_poly.pdbx_strand_id
1 'polypeptide(L)'
;MNNQEIEQQLLALDLAQRIRILQLLAQSLTLPSASELSRFPNELLDLSCDEALLQTDRSPHHPLRGIPITIPPDFDEPMPELWDALEQ
;
A
#
# COMPACT_ATOMS: atom_id res chain seq x y z
N MET A 1 -15.05 -9.05 -20.46
CA MET A 1 -14.63 -10.28 -19.77
C MET A 1 -15.27 -10.26 -18.41
N ASN A 2 -16.24 -11.14 -18.17
CA ASN A 2 -17.07 -11.14 -16.95
C ASN A 2 -16.42 -12.04 -15.88
N ASN A 3 -16.62 -11.76 -14.59
CA ASN A 3 -16.12 -12.60 -13.49
C ASN A 3 -16.61 -14.04 -13.61
N GLN A 4 -17.85 -14.27 -14.05
CA GLN A 4 -18.37 -15.62 -14.32
C GLN A 4 -17.57 -16.38 -15.39
N GLU A 5 -17.08 -15.67 -16.41
CA GLU A 5 -16.28 -16.24 -17.49
C GLU A 5 -14.90 -16.68 -16.99
N ILE A 6 -14.33 -15.89 -16.07
CA ILE A 6 -13.05 -16.17 -15.42
C ILE A 6 -13.18 -17.39 -14.51
N GLU A 7 -14.27 -17.51 -13.74
CA GLU A 7 -14.52 -18.68 -12.89
C GLU A 7 -14.67 -19.96 -13.72
N GLN A 8 -15.40 -19.89 -14.84
CA GLN A 8 -15.54 -21.00 -15.78
C GLN A 8 -14.19 -21.44 -16.35
N GLN A 9 -13.34 -20.49 -16.73
CA GLN A 9 -11.98 -20.77 -17.20
C GLN A 9 -11.11 -21.37 -16.09
N LEU A 10 -11.22 -20.87 -14.86
CA LEU A 10 -10.52 -21.40 -13.70
C LEU A 10 -10.93 -22.84 -13.40
N LEU A 11 -12.21 -23.17 -13.55
CA LEU A 11 -12.76 -24.51 -13.40
C LEU A 11 -12.42 -25.47 -14.55
N ALA A 12 -12.09 -24.95 -15.73
CA ALA A 12 -11.65 -25.75 -16.88
C ALA A 12 -10.14 -26.08 -16.86
N LEU A 13 -9.35 -25.31 -16.13
CA LEU A 13 -7.90 -25.51 -15.99
C LEU A 13 -7.55 -26.73 -15.13
N ASP A 14 -6.43 -27.38 -15.45
CA ASP A 14 -5.89 -28.52 -14.70
C ASP A 14 -5.38 -28.09 -13.29
N LEU A 15 -5.36 -29.03 -12.34
CA LEU A 15 -4.93 -28.78 -10.96
C LEU A 15 -3.51 -28.19 -10.91
N ALA A 16 -2.59 -28.71 -11.74
CA ALA A 16 -1.22 -28.19 -11.81
C ALA A 16 -1.17 -26.72 -12.28
N GLN A 17 -2.04 -26.34 -13.22
CA GLN A 17 -2.12 -24.97 -13.72
C GLN A 17 -2.72 -24.03 -12.69
N ARG A 18 -3.76 -24.46 -11.95
CA ARG A 18 -4.34 -23.68 -10.85
C ARG A 18 -3.33 -23.45 -9.73
N ILE A 19 -2.58 -24.48 -9.34
CA ILE A 19 -1.52 -24.38 -8.33
C ILE A 19 -0.45 -23.37 -8.79
N ARG A 20 -0.05 -23.40 -10.05
CA ARG A 20 0.93 -22.46 -10.61
C ARG A 20 0.43 -21.01 -10.57
N ILE A 21 -0.84 -20.78 -10.92
CA ILE A 21 -1.46 -19.44 -10.84
C ILE A 21 -1.46 -18.95 -9.39
N LEU A 22 -1.87 -19.78 -8.45
CA LEU A 22 -1.87 -19.45 -7.02
C LEU A 22 -0.46 -19.12 -6.52
N GLN A 23 0.56 -19.88 -6.93
CA GLN A 23 1.96 -19.59 -6.57
C GLN A 23 2.44 -18.26 -7.14
N LEU A 24 2.08 -17.92 -8.37
CA LEU A 24 2.45 -16.64 -8.98
C LEU A 24 1.78 -15.48 -8.26
N LEU A 25 0.49 -15.60 -7.94
CA LEU A 25 -0.23 -14.59 -7.17
C LEU A 25 0.40 -14.39 -5.77
N ALA A 26 0.75 -15.47 -5.08
CA ALA A 26 1.42 -15.40 -3.79
C ALA A 26 2.78 -14.69 -3.88
N GLN A 27 3.56 -14.96 -4.92
CA GLN A 27 4.84 -14.30 -5.18
C GLN A 27 4.70 -12.81 -5.54
N SER A 28 3.63 -12.44 -6.25
CA SER A 28 3.37 -11.03 -6.60
C SER A 28 2.84 -10.22 -5.42
N LEU A 29 2.09 -10.85 -4.51
CA LEU A 29 1.56 -10.20 -3.30
C LEU A 29 2.57 -10.17 -2.15
N THR A 30 3.62 -11.00 -2.20
CA THR A 30 4.73 -10.92 -1.26
C THR A 30 5.74 -9.87 -1.73
N LEU A 31 5.56 -8.65 -1.23
CA LEU A 31 6.60 -7.62 -1.29
C LEU A 31 7.90 -8.20 -0.70
N PRO A 32 9.06 -8.13 -1.35
CA PRO A 32 10.31 -8.59 -0.73
C PRO A 32 10.51 -7.82 0.57
N SER A 33 10.68 -8.57 1.66
CA SER A 33 10.82 -8.07 3.01
C SER A 33 11.86 -6.95 3.05
N ALA A 34 11.45 -5.75 3.47
CA ALA A 34 12.27 -4.54 3.59
C ALA A 34 13.43 -4.66 4.61
N SER A 35 13.70 -5.87 5.11
CA SER A 35 14.71 -6.16 6.13
C SER A 35 16.15 -6.12 5.61
N GLU A 36 16.39 -6.09 4.30
CA GLU A 36 17.75 -6.02 3.73
C GLU A 36 18.28 -4.58 3.57
N LEU A 37 17.42 -3.56 3.69
CA LEU A 37 17.79 -2.14 3.50
C LEU A 37 18.22 -1.43 4.79
N SER A 38 18.18 -2.09 5.95
CA SER A 38 18.42 -1.46 7.27
C SER A 38 19.90 -1.22 7.62
N ARG A 39 20.86 -1.48 6.71
CA ARG A 39 22.31 -1.31 6.99
C ARG A 39 22.86 0.05 6.55
N PHE A 40 22.10 1.12 6.76
CA PHE A 40 22.66 2.48 6.73
C PHE A 40 22.39 3.15 8.08
N PRO A 41 23.43 3.47 8.87
CA PRO A 41 23.26 4.29 10.05
C PRO A 41 23.25 5.75 9.59
N ASN A 42 22.24 6.52 9.97
CA ASN A 42 22.48 7.95 10.10
C ASN A 42 21.61 8.53 11.20
N GLU A 43 22.32 8.80 12.30
CA GLU A 43 21.98 9.72 13.37
C GLU A 43 21.71 11.11 12.77
N LEU A 44 20.49 11.61 12.91
CA LEU A 44 20.08 13.02 12.87
C LEU A 44 18.61 13.03 12.46
N LEU A 45 17.71 13.13 13.43
CA LEU A 45 16.42 13.80 13.28
C LEU A 45 15.82 13.91 14.70
N ASP A 46 16.52 14.72 15.51
CA ASP A 46 15.97 15.31 16.71
C ASP A 46 15.16 16.53 16.25
N LEU A 47 13.84 16.37 16.16
CA LEU A 47 12.89 17.46 15.96
C LEU A 47 11.76 17.23 16.96
N SER A 48 11.87 17.91 18.10
CA SER A 48 10.77 18.07 19.05
C SER A 48 9.58 18.69 18.33
N CYS A 49 8.49 17.94 18.20
CA CYS A 49 7.17 18.51 18.04
C CYS A 49 6.37 18.21 19.31
N ASP A 50 5.87 19.28 19.89
CA ASP A 50 5.13 19.34 21.13
C ASP A 50 3.90 18.43 21.18
N GLU A 51 3.52 18.15 22.42
CA GLU A 51 2.62 17.13 22.93
C GLU A 51 1.19 17.05 22.34
N ALA A 52 0.66 15.82 22.41
CA ALA A 52 -0.71 15.48 22.83
C ALA A 52 -1.81 15.14 21.82
N LEU A 53 -1.55 14.90 20.53
CA LEU A 53 -2.50 14.16 19.69
C LEU A 53 -1.79 13.20 18.72
N LEU A 54 -2.18 11.93 18.75
CA LEU A 54 -1.72 10.82 17.89
C LEU A 54 -0.58 9.97 18.44
N GLN A 55 -0.78 9.42 19.65
CA GLN A 55 -0.36 8.03 19.93
C GLN A 55 -1.22 7.06 19.11
N THR A 56 -1.28 7.25 17.79
CA THR A 56 -1.68 6.17 16.91
C THR A 56 -0.46 5.28 16.82
N ASP A 57 -0.63 4.03 17.24
CA ASP A 57 0.34 2.95 17.13
C ASP A 57 0.85 2.89 15.68
N ARG A 58 1.87 3.70 15.37
CA ARG A 58 2.40 3.85 14.02
C ARG A 58 3.22 2.62 13.77
N SER A 59 2.54 1.57 13.31
CA SER A 59 3.13 0.30 12.93
C SER A 59 4.50 0.54 12.30
N PRO A 60 5.56 -0.09 12.82
CA PRO A 60 6.93 0.15 12.35
C PRO A 60 7.10 -0.15 10.86
N HIS A 61 6.14 -0.86 10.24
CA HIS A 61 6.16 -1.32 8.86
C HIS A 61 5.20 -0.57 7.92
N HIS A 62 4.78 0.66 8.25
CA HIS A 62 3.94 1.41 7.32
C HIS A 62 4.69 1.66 5.99
N PRO A 63 4.13 1.32 4.82
CA PRO A 63 4.85 1.29 3.54
C PRO A 63 5.37 2.65 3.08
N LEU A 64 4.78 3.75 3.57
CA LEU A 64 5.21 5.11 3.25
C LEU A 64 6.25 5.67 4.25
N ARG A 65 6.71 4.89 5.23
CA ARG A 65 7.76 5.33 6.16
C ARG A 65 9.08 5.54 5.41
N GLY A 66 9.74 6.68 5.66
CA GLY A 66 11.07 6.98 5.10
C GLY A 66 11.06 7.49 3.65
N ILE A 67 9.89 7.62 3.03
CA ILE A 67 9.75 8.21 1.70
C ILE A 67 9.41 9.70 1.86
N PRO A 68 10.23 10.63 1.34
CA PRO A 68 9.89 12.05 1.37
C PRO A 68 8.69 12.31 0.46
N ILE A 69 7.65 12.92 1.03
CA ILE A 69 6.45 13.32 0.28
C ILE A 69 6.44 14.84 0.23
N THR A 70 6.37 15.39 -0.97
CA THR A 70 6.15 16.82 -1.18
C THR A 70 4.66 17.08 -1.20
N ILE A 71 4.17 17.84 -0.23
CA ILE A 71 2.77 18.29 -0.17
C ILE A 71 2.64 19.52 -1.07
N PRO A 72 1.75 19.52 -2.07
CA PRO A 72 1.45 20.70 -2.88
C PRO A 72 0.94 21.87 -2.03
N PRO A 73 1.23 23.13 -2.41
CA PRO A 73 0.81 24.30 -1.63
C PRO A 73 -0.71 24.52 -1.61
N ASP A 74 -1.42 23.95 -2.58
CA ASP A 74 -2.87 23.98 -2.78
C ASP A 74 -3.59 22.79 -2.12
N PHE A 75 -2.87 21.94 -1.37
CA PHE A 75 -3.46 20.74 -0.75
C PHE A 75 -4.62 21.05 0.21
N ASP A 76 -4.59 22.21 0.88
CA ASP A 76 -5.62 22.63 1.83
C ASP A 76 -6.79 23.37 1.16
N GLU A 77 -6.76 23.55 -0.17
CA GLU A 77 -7.86 24.19 -0.89
C GLU A 77 -9.12 23.29 -0.88
N PRO A 78 -10.30 23.85 -0.55
CA PRO A 78 -11.53 23.08 -0.57
C PRO A 78 -11.85 22.66 -2.02
N MET A 79 -11.91 21.34 -2.26
CA MET A 79 -12.28 20.75 -3.55
C MET A 79 -13.71 20.14 -3.46
N PRO A 80 -14.77 20.96 -3.54
CA PRO A 80 -16.16 20.50 -3.44
C PRO A 80 -16.52 19.47 -4.54
N GLU A 81 -15.91 19.57 -5.72
CA GLU A 81 -16.16 18.67 -6.85
C GLU A 81 -15.77 17.22 -6.55
N LEU A 82 -14.81 16.98 -5.65
CA LEU A 82 -14.45 15.63 -5.21
C LEU A 82 -15.53 15.02 -4.31
N TRP A 83 -16.19 15.84 -3.50
CA TRP A 83 -17.26 15.41 -2.62
C TRP A 83 -18.56 15.20 -3.39
N ASP A 84 -18.89 16.09 -4.33
CA ASP A 84 -20.06 15.96 -5.22
C ASP A 84 -19.98 14.69 -6.09
N ALA A 85 -18.78 14.23 -6.45
CA ALA A 85 -18.57 13.01 -7.21
C ALA A 85 -18.82 11.72 -6.40
N LEU A 86 -18.77 11.77 -5.07
CA LEU A 86 -19.06 10.64 -4.18
C LEU A 86 -20.56 10.45 -3.92
N GLU A 87 -21.37 11.47 -4.20
CA GLU A 87 -22.82 11.46 -3.96
C GLU A 87 -23.65 10.95 -5.15
N GLN A 88 -23.01 10.55 -6.27
CA GLN A 88 -23.64 10.00 -7.48
C GLN A 88 -23.64 8.47 -7.52
#